data_AF-A0A7J9UVI7-F1
#
_entry.id   AF-A0A7J9UVI7-F1
#
_cell.length_a   1.000
_cell.length_b   1.000
_cell.length_c   1.000
_cell.angle_alpha   90.00
_cell.angle_beta   90.00
_cell.angle_gamma   90.00
#
_symmetry.space_group_name_H-M   'P 1'
#
loop_
_entity.id
_entity.type
_entity.pdbx_description
1 polymer ?
#
loop_
_entity_poly.entity_id
_entity_poly.type
_entity_poly.pdbx_seq_one_letter_code
_entity_poly.pdbx_strand_id
1 'polypeptide(L)'
;VTAAPPAPPAAPDGPAELGGVQAWLRRAGEPVHLELACAEHPDPAAGPAGRTVVRLTACAATVAVHELVELLAAGAAVTLRLDGCGAPAEVRAHLAGATTVLAAAGVAGLRLEDTPPAAPEGLRLPGRRRRRPVLDAAHMPVSRRRLLGLGAAAAPDVGGLTAHERLVAALHALGVGQPGGSDGGPPGAAAPDLTAGPPAGSSGTAAPSLAALPGPAPRLRARGCTACGVCVRACPTGALGVRDGGGLTTLLQDPAACDGCRRCLDLCPESALSVDGAWPWDRVLAGDPAPVATLTTTTCARCGTLFPTSSGERLCPVCTFRRRSPFGSALPRVGADRVG
;
A
#
# COMPACT_ATOMS: atom_id res chain seq x y z
N VAL A 1 23.49 -12.57 12.04
CA VAL A 1 22.18 -12.09 12.54
C VAL A 1 21.93 -10.72 11.94
N THR A 2 21.41 -10.67 10.71
CA THR A 2 20.93 -9.41 10.11
C THR A 2 19.51 -9.22 10.58
N ALA A 3 19.33 -8.39 11.60
CA ALA A 3 18.01 -8.03 12.11
C ALA A 3 17.20 -7.42 10.97
N ALA A 4 16.08 -8.05 10.62
CA ALA A 4 15.09 -7.44 9.74
C ALA A 4 14.64 -6.11 10.40
N PRO A 5 14.51 -5.02 9.64
CA PRO A 5 14.01 -3.78 10.20
C PRO A 5 12.63 -4.02 10.84
N PRO A 6 12.33 -3.37 11.98
CA PRO A 6 11.02 -3.49 12.60
C PRO A 6 9.95 -3.12 11.56
N ALA A 7 8.90 -3.94 11.47
CA ALA A 7 7.75 -3.60 10.66
C ALA A 7 7.25 -2.22 11.11
N PRO A 8 6.97 -1.28 10.18
CA PRO A 8 6.39 -0.01 10.56
C PRO A 8 5.10 -0.29 11.33
N PRO A 9 4.81 0.47 12.42
CA PRO A 9 3.55 0.32 13.12
C PRO A 9 2.43 0.46 12.10
N ALA A 10 1.49 -0.48 12.09
CA ALA A 10 0.27 -0.35 11.32
C ALA A 10 -0.34 1.00 11.67
N ALA A 11 -0.31 1.94 10.73
CA ALA A 11 -0.92 3.25 10.93
C ALA A 11 -2.38 2.97 11.29
N PRO A 12 -2.92 3.58 12.37
CA PRO A 12 -4.35 3.48 12.62
C PRO A 12 -5.07 3.98 11.36
N ASP A 13 -6.12 3.28 10.94
CA ASP A 13 -7.08 3.76 9.94
C ASP A 13 -7.73 5.05 10.48
N GLY A 14 -6.97 6.15 10.46
CA GLY A 14 -7.41 7.47 10.83
C GLY A 14 -8.36 8.02 9.77
N PRO A 15 -9.09 9.11 10.08
CA PRO A 15 -9.94 9.76 9.08
C PRO A 15 -9.10 10.11 7.86
N ALA A 16 -9.60 9.77 6.66
CA ALA A 16 -8.86 9.95 5.42
C ALA A 16 -8.56 11.44 5.18
N GLU A 17 -7.30 11.82 5.28
CA GLU A 17 -6.82 13.20 5.26
C GLU A 17 -7.12 13.88 3.91
N LEU A 18 -6.96 13.14 2.82
CA LEU A 18 -7.15 13.62 1.46
C LEU A 18 -8.46 13.17 0.81
N GLY A 19 -9.36 12.51 1.55
CA GLY A 19 -10.62 11.99 0.99
C GLY A 19 -11.48 13.08 0.33
N GLY A 20 -11.54 14.27 0.94
CA GLY A 20 -12.22 15.45 0.38
C GLY A 20 -11.55 15.96 -0.91
N VAL A 21 -10.21 15.92 -0.97
CA VAL A 21 -9.40 16.35 -2.11
C VAL A 21 -9.58 15.41 -3.29
N GLN A 22 -9.54 14.09 -3.05
CA GLN A 22 -9.80 13.07 -4.06
C GLN A 22 -11.20 13.22 -4.67
N ALA A 23 -12.21 13.43 -3.82
CA ALA A 23 -13.57 13.66 -4.28
C ALA A 23 -13.69 14.94 -5.11
N TRP A 24 -12.88 15.96 -4.83
CA TRP A 24 -12.81 17.21 -5.60
C TRP A 24 -12.10 17.03 -6.95
N LEU A 25 -10.94 16.36 -6.97
CA LEU A 25 -10.17 16.10 -8.20
C LEU A 25 -10.96 15.36 -9.26
N ARG A 26 -11.71 14.30 -8.88
CA ARG A 26 -12.55 13.52 -9.80
C ARG A 26 -13.57 14.37 -10.58
N ARG A 27 -13.81 15.61 -10.16
CA ARG A 27 -14.75 16.56 -10.77
C ARG A 27 -14.06 17.72 -11.51
N ALA A 28 -12.75 17.90 -11.34
CA ALA A 28 -12.02 19.01 -11.96
C ALA A 28 -12.00 18.90 -13.49
N GLY A 29 -12.08 17.69 -14.05
CA GLY A 29 -12.20 17.44 -15.49
C GLY A 29 -10.94 17.75 -16.31
N GLU A 30 -9.98 18.46 -15.72
CA GLU A 30 -8.68 18.82 -16.29
C GLU A 30 -7.55 18.36 -15.34
N PRO A 31 -6.32 18.11 -15.86
CA PRO A 31 -5.17 17.81 -15.03
C PRO A 31 -4.90 18.93 -14.03
N VAL A 32 -4.85 18.60 -12.74
CA VAL A 32 -4.58 19.57 -11.68
C VAL A 32 -3.19 19.31 -11.09
N HIS A 33 -2.39 20.37 -10.99
CA HIS A 33 -1.18 20.34 -10.16
C HIS A 33 -1.53 20.78 -8.73
N LEU A 34 -1.50 19.84 -7.79
CA LEU A 34 -1.70 20.07 -6.36
C LEU A 34 -0.37 20.40 -5.67
N GLU A 35 -0.36 21.47 -4.87
CA GLU A 35 0.68 21.75 -3.87
C GLU A 35 0.12 21.44 -2.49
N LEU A 36 0.60 20.38 -1.85
CA LEU A 36 0.23 20.00 -0.50
C LEU A 36 1.20 20.65 0.49
N ALA A 37 0.67 21.37 1.47
CA ALA A 37 1.43 21.95 2.57
C ALA A 37 0.86 21.47 3.91
N CYS A 38 1.73 21.15 4.87
CA CYS A 38 1.27 20.75 6.20
C CYS A 38 0.52 21.89 6.93
N ALA A 39 -0.24 21.53 7.96
CA ALA A 39 -1.01 22.48 8.76
C ALA A 39 -0.14 23.63 9.34
N GLU A 40 1.10 23.34 9.70
CA GLU A 40 2.05 24.25 10.35
C GLU A 40 2.89 25.09 9.37
N HIS A 41 2.69 24.91 8.05
CA HIS A 41 3.50 25.61 7.06
C HIS A 41 3.32 27.14 7.18
N PRO A 42 4.40 27.94 7.26
CA PRO A 42 4.31 29.37 7.59
C PRO A 42 3.71 30.23 6.46
N ASP A 43 3.94 29.87 5.19
CA ASP A 43 3.37 30.60 4.05
C ASP A 43 2.94 29.70 2.87
N PRO A 44 1.88 28.88 3.03
CA PRO A 44 1.44 27.95 1.99
C PRO A 44 0.93 28.67 0.73
N ALA A 45 0.50 29.93 0.85
CA ALA A 45 0.00 30.72 -0.28
C ALA A 45 1.10 31.15 -1.26
N ALA A 46 2.38 31.09 -0.88
CA ALA A 46 3.50 31.50 -1.72
C ALA A 46 3.87 30.43 -2.77
N GLY A 47 3.91 30.84 -4.05
CA GLY A 47 4.33 29.98 -5.16
C GLY A 47 3.67 30.30 -6.51
N PRO A 48 3.84 29.42 -7.51
CA PRO A 48 3.40 29.67 -8.89
C PRO A 48 1.88 29.70 -9.03
N ALA A 49 1.34 30.65 -9.78
CA ALA A 49 -0.11 30.86 -9.91
C ALA A 49 -0.89 29.69 -10.54
N GLY A 50 -0.22 28.80 -11.28
CA GLY A 50 -0.83 27.65 -11.97
C GLY A 50 -1.02 26.39 -11.12
N ARG A 51 -0.64 26.41 -9.84
CA ARG A 51 -0.80 25.25 -8.93
C ARG A 51 -1.85 25.52 -7.86
N THR A 52 -2.66 24.51 -7.56
CA THR A 52 -3.71 24.57 -6.53
C THR A 52 -3.12 24.18 -5.19
N VAL A 53 -3.08 25.11 -4.23
CA VAL A 53 -2.55 24.83 -2.89
C VAL A 53 -3.64 24.23 -2.01
N VAL A 54 -3.33 23.10 -1.38
CA VAL A 54 -4.15 22.46 -0.36
C VAL A 54 -3.35 22.36 0.93
N ARG A 55 -3.90 22.93 2.00
CA ARG A 55 -3.37 22.80 3.35
C ARG A 55 -3.97 21.55 4.00
N LEU A 56 -3.09 20.69 4.50
CA LEU A 56 -3.43 19.51 5.27
C LEU A 56 -3.90 19.92 6.68
N THR A 57 -4.69 19.07 7.32
CA THR A 57 -5.10 19.19 8.73
C THR A 57 -4.01 18.71 9.70
N ALA A 58 -3.08 17.87 9.21
CA ALA A 58 -2.00 17.27 9.98
C ALA A 58 -0.63 17.43 9.31
N CYS A 59 0.39 16.80 9.91
CA CYS A 59 1.73 16.75 9.34
C CYS A 59 1.74 15.94 8.04
N ALA A 60 2.57 16.35 7.08
CA ALA A 60 2.79 15.60 5.85
C ALA A 60 3.32 14.18 6.10
N ALA A 61 4.02 13.95 7.22
CA ALA A 61 4.52 12.64 7.62
C ALA A 61 3.42 11.66 8.06
N THR A 62 2.22 12.16 8.38
CA THR A 62 1.08 11.31 8.81
C THR A 62 0.12 11.00 7.68
N VAL A 63 0.29 11.62 6.51
CA VAL A 63 -0.54 11.34 5.34
C VAL A 63 -0.28 9.92 4.86
N ALA A 64 -1.34 9.13 4.72
CA ALA A 64 -1.19 7.75 4.27
C ALA A 64 -0.72 7.71 2.81
N VAL A 65 0.26 6.85 2.53
CA VAL A 65 0.88 6.72 1.19
C VAL A 65 -0.16 6.45 0.11
N HIS A 66 -1.14 5.57 0.38
CA HIS A 66 -2.18 5.22 -0.58
C HIS A 66 -3.00 6.44 -1.03
N GLU A 67 -3.25 7.40 -0.13
CA GLU A 67 -4.02 8.59 -0.48
C GLU A 67 -3.31 9.48 -1.50
N LEU A 68 -1.99 9.60 -1.38
CA LEU A 68 -1.17 10.35 -2.35
C LEU A 68 -1.17 9.66 -3.70
N VAL A 69 -1.00 8.34 -3.73
CA VAL A 69 -1.02 7.55 -4.97
C VAL A 69 -2.39 7.59 -5.63
N GLU A 70 -3.48 7.61 -4.86
CA GLU A 70 -4.84 7.79 -5.36
C GLU A 70 -5.08 9.17 -5.98
N LEU A 71 -4.46 10.23 -5.46
CA LEU A 71 -4.49 11.55 -6.12
C LEU A 71 -3.82 11.48 -7.50
N LEU A 72 -2.68 10.78 -7.61
CA LEU A 72 -2.01 10.57 -8.90
C LEU A 72 -2.88 9.76 -9.86
N ALA A 73 -3.48 8.67 -9.37
CA ALA A 73 -4.39 7.83 -10.16
C ALA A 73 -5.64 8.62 -10.63
N ALA A 74 -6.05 9.64 -9.89
CA ALA A 74 -7.09 10.58 -10.29
C ALA A 74 -6.63 11.64 -11.30
N GLY A 75 -5.39 11.56 -11.80
CA GLY A 75 -4.84 12.45 -12.82
C GLY A 75 -4.18 13.72 -12.28
N ALA A 76 -3.90 13.82 -10.98
CA ALA A 76 -3.20 14.97 -10.42
C ALA A 76 -1.68 14.78 -10.44
N ALA A 77 -0.95 15.87 -10.68
CA ALA A 77 0.44 15.97 -10.27
C ALA A 77 0.48 16.51 -8.84
N VAL A 78 1.23 15.87 -7.95
CA VAL A 78 1.29 16.21 -6.53
C VAL A 78 2.69 16.67 -6.16
N THR A 79 2.78 17.89 -5.65
CA THR A 79 3.99 18.42 -5.01
C THR A 79 3.73 18.55 -3.52
N LEU A 80 4.57 17.92 -2.70
CA LEU A 80 4.58 18.08 -1.25
C LEU A 80 5.66 19.10 -0.85
N ARG A 81 5.24 20.18 -0.19
CA ARG A 81 6.11 21.28 0.22
C ARG A 81 6.81 20.99 1.54
N LEU A 82 8.13 21.08 1.55
CA LEU A 82 9.00 20.80 2.70
C LEU A 82 9.80 22.03 3.16
N ASP A 83 9.75 23.14 2.42
CA ASP A 83 10.49 24.38 2.69
C ASP A 83 10.11 25.09 4.00
N GLY A 84 8.95 24.76 4.57
CA GLY A 84 8.51 25.20 5.89
C GLY A 84 8.37 24.09 6.92
N CYS A 85 8.90 22.89 6.64
CA CYS A 85 8.72 21.72 7.49
C CYS A 85 9.73 21.68 8.65
N GLY A 86 9.27 21.42 9.87
CA GLY A 86 10.15 21.23 11.03
C GLY A 86 10.92 19.90 11.02
N ALA A 87 10.44 18.89 10.29
CA ALA A 87 11.04 17.56 10.21
C ALA A 87 10.98 16.96 8.78
N PRO A 88 11.61 17.60 7.78
CA PRO A 88 11.51 17.16 6.39
C PRO A 88 12.15 15.77 6.16
N ALA A 89 13.11 15.37 7.00
CA ALA A 89 13.71 14.04 6.94
C ALA A 89 12.70 12.92 7.24
N GLU A 90 11.78 13.13 8.19
CA GLU A 90 10.74 12.14 8.53
C GLU A 90 9.75 11.95 7.39
N VAL A 91 9.33 13.06 6.76
CA VAL A 91 8.44 13.00 5.58
C VAL A 91 9.11 12.24 4.43
N ARG A 92 10.39 12.49 4.16
CA ARG A 92 11.14 11.76 3.12
C ARG A 92 11.26 10.27 3.46
N ALA A 93 11.58 9.92 4.70
CA ALA A 93 11.69 8.53 5.12
C ALA A 93 10.35 7.79 4.98
N HIS A 94 9.25 8.43 5.39
CA HIS A 94 7.90 7.90 5.25
C HIS A 94 7.51 7.62 3.78
N LEU A 95 7.88 8.52 2.87
CA LEU A 95 7.52 8.42 1.45
C LEU A 95 8.55 7.68 0.58
N ALA A 96 9.75 7.38 1.10
CA ALA A 96 10.86 6.83 0.33
C ALA A 96 10.50 5.53 -0.41
N GLY A 97 9.77 4.63 0.25
CA GLY A 97 9.32 3.38 -0.38
C GLY A 97 8.40 3.65 -1.57
N ALA A 98 7.42 4.53 -1.40
CA ALA A 98 6.44 4.88 -2.42
C ALA A 98 7.09 5.60 -3.61
N THR A 99 7.96 6.57 -3.36
CA THR A 99 8.67 7.30 -4.41
C THR A 99 9.60 6.38 -5.21
N THR A 100 10.24 5.41 -4.55
CA THR A 100 11.08 4.41 -5.23
C THR A 100 10.25 3.50 -6.13
N VAL A 101 9.08 3.04 -5.67
CA VAL A 101 8.16 2.21 -6.48
C VAL A 101 7.60 2.99 -7.67
N LEU A 102 7.16 4.23 -7.46
CA LEU A 102 6.65 5.09 -8.54
C LEU A 102 7.74 5.38 -9.58
N ALA A 103 8.98 5.65 -9.14
CA ALA A 103 10.12 5.87 -10.03
C ALA A 103 10.48 4.61 -10.83
N ALA A 104 10.51 3.44 -10.18
CA ALA A 104 10.72 2.15 -10.84
C ALA A 104 9.64 1.83 -11.90
N ALA A 105 8.44 2.37 -11.70
CA ALA A 105 7.31 2.26 -12.62
C ALA A 105 7.25 3.34 -13.71
N GLY A 106 8.18 4.31 -13.71
CA GLY A 106 8.16 5.44 -14.64
C GLY A 106 7.05 6.47 -14.37
N VAL A 107 6.42 6.44 -13.19
CA VAL A 107 5.35 7.37 -12.82
C VAL A 107 5.94 8.66 -12.24
N ALA A 108 6.00 9.70 -13.07
CA ALA A 108 6.45 11.04 -12.67
C ALA A 108 5.27 11.92 -12.20
N GLY A 109 4.77 11.67 -11.00
CA GLY A 109 3.58 12.38 -10.45
C GLY A 109 3.76 12.99 -9.07
N LEU A 110 4.59 12.38 -8.21
CA LEU A 110 4.83 12.82 -6.84
C LEU A 110 6.20 13.48 -6.71
N ARG A 111 6.24 14.72 -6.23
CA ARG A 111 7.48 15.48 -6.00
C ARG A 111 7.55 16.01 -4.58
N LEU A 112 8.74 16.00 -4.01
CA LEU A 112 9.04 16.63 -2.72
C LEU A 112 9.85 17.90 -3.02
N GLU A 113 9.39 19.06 -2.57
CA GLU A 113 10.00 20.36 -2.89
C GLU A 113 10.48 21.05 -1.60
N ASP A 114 11.80 21.16 -1.45
CA ASP A 114 12.48 21.75 -0.29
C ASP A 114 12.77 23.24 -0.45
N THR A 115 12.78 23.72 -1.69
CA THR A 115 13.07 25.11 -2.00
C THR A 115 11.78 25.92 -1.96
N PRO A 116 11.74 27.04 -1.25
CA PRO A 116 10.61 27.95 -1.37
C PRO A 116 10.53 28.41 -2.83
N PRO A 117 9.34 28.51 -3.41
CA PRO A 117 9.16 28.83 -4.82
C PRO A 117 9.79 30.20 -5.09
N ALA A 118 10.51 30.28 -6.22
CA ALA A 118 11.12 31.53 -6.64
C ALA A 118 10.09 32.65 -6.65
N ALA A 119 10.45 33.81 -6.09
CA ALA A 119 9.63 35.00 -6.22
C ALA A 119 9.50 35.31 -7.73
N PRO A 120 8.29 35.64 -8.23
CA PRO A 120 8.11 35.89 -9.65
C PRO A 120 9.04 37.02 -10.12
N GLU A 121 9.86 36.74 -11.14
CA GLU A 121 10.68 37.74 -11.84
C GLU A 121 9.76 38.61 -12.69
N GLY A 122 9.30 39.72 -12.11
CA GLY A 122 8.46 40.70 -12.79
C GLY A 122 8.44 42.03 -12.04
N LEU A 123 8.33 43.13 -12.79
CA LEU A 123 8.34 44.50 -12.28
C LEU A 123 7.34 44.65 -11.12
N ARG A 124 7.86 44.98 -9.93
CA ARG A 124 7.07 45.11 -8.70
C ARG A 124 6.19 46.36 -8.78
N LEU A 125 4.91 46.21 -9.12
CA LEU A 125 3.92 47.23 -8.82
C LEU A 125 3.66 47.21 -7.29
N PRO A 126 3.85 48.34 -6.57
CA PRO A 126 3.59 48.39 -5.14
C PRO A 126 2.09 48.32 -4.88
N GLY A 127 1.63 47.23 -4.26
CA GLY A 127 0.25 47.10 -3.78
C GLY A 127 -0.44 45.82 -4.23
N ARG A 128 -0.50 44.85 -3.30
CA ARG A 128 -1.23 43.57 -3.38
C ARG A 128 -0.59 42.48 -4.23
N ARG A 129 0.27 41.68 -3.59
CA ARG A 129 0.35 40.25 -3.94
C ARG A 129 -1.06 39.68 -3.80
N ARG A 130 -1.71 39.29 -4.90
CA ARG A 130 -2.90 38.44 -4.81
C ARG A 130 -2.41 37.11 -4.24
N ARG A 131 -2.52 36.93 -2.91
CA ARG A 131 -2.23 35.64 -2.27
C ARG A 131 -3.14 34.60 -2.92
N ARG A 132 -2.55 33.49 -3.37
CA ARG A 132 -3.30 32.38 -3.96
C ARG A 132 -4.29 31.84 -2.91
N PRO A 133 -5.50 31.44 -3.30
CA PRO A 133 -6.42 30.80 -2.37
C PRO A 133 -5.80 29.48 -1.89
N VAL A 134 -5.79 29.28 -0.57
CA VAL A 134 -5.35 28.02 0.05
C VAL A 134 -6.61 27.24 0.39
N LEU A 135 -6.78 26.09 -0.24
CA LEU A 135 -7.88 25.18 0.05
C LEU A 135 -7.54 24.38 1.32
N ASP A 136 -8.54 24.04 2.11
CA ASP A 136 -8.37 23.24 3.30
C ASP A 136 -8.80 21.80 2.98
N ALA A 137 -7.93 20.81 3.27
CA ALA A 137 -8.19 19.41 2.92
C ALA A 137 -9.50 18.88 3.55
N ALA A 138 -9.83 19.33 4.77
CA ALA A 138 -11.08 18.99 5.45
C ALA A 138 -12.30 19.71 4.86
N HIS A 139 -12.11 20.85 4.19
CA HIS A 139 -13.20 21.72 3.73
C HIS A 139 -13.07 22.07 2.24
N MET A 140 -12.95 21.04 1.39
CA MET A 140 -12.85 21.24 -0.05
C MET A 140 -14.13 21.84 -0.65
N PRO A 141 -14.01 22.80 -1.60
CA PRO A 141 -15.16 23.47 -2.17
C PRO A 141 -16.08 22.51 -2.92
N VAL A 142 -17.38 22.68 -2.68
CA VAL A 142 -18.44 21.92 -3.35
C VAL A 142 -19.08 22.81 -4.41
N SER A 143 -19.17 22.32 -5.65
CA SER A 143 -19.84 23.07 -6.71
C SER A 143 -21.35 23.14 -6.45
N ARG A 144 -21.99 24.24 -6.86
CA ARG A 144 -23.45 24.42 -6.74
C ARG A 144 -24.24 23.30 -7.44
N ARG A 145 -23.71 22.73 -8.53
CA ARG A 145 -24.32 21.57 -9.20
C ARG A 145 -24.45 20.36 -8.27
N ARG A 146 -23.46 20.12 -7.40
CA ARG A 146 -23.50 19.00 -6.43
C ARG A 146 -24.47 19.26 -5.28
N LEU A 147 -24.63 20.50 -4.81
CA LEU A 147 -25.70 20.86 -3.87
C LEU A 147 -27.09 20.57 -4.44
N LEU A 148 -27.22 20.56 -5.77
CA LEU A 148 -28.45 20.28 -6.49
C LEU A 148 -28.54 18.83 -7.02
N GLY A 149 -27.61 17.94 -6.63
CA GLY A 149 -27.63 16.53 -7.04
C GLY A 149 -27.20 16.24 -8.49
N LEU A 150 -26.57 17.19 -9.18
CA LEU A 150 -26.18 17.06 -10.59
C LEU A 150 -24.67 16.77 -10.73
N GLY A 151 -24.30 15.73 -11.50
CA GLY A 151 -22.91 15.44 -11.88
C GLY A 151 -22.13 14.53 -10.93
N ALA A 152 -22.80 13.64 -10.18
CA ALA A 152 -22.12 12.64 -9.37
C ALA A 152 -21.53 11.53 -10.27
N ALA A 153 -20.24 11.60 -10.55
CA ALA A 153 -19.50 10.38 -10.85
C ALA A 153 -19.47 9.56 -9.55
N ALA A 154 -20.00 8.33 -9.59
CA ALA A 154 -19.88 7.41 -8.47
C ALA A 154 -18.40 7.26 -8.14
N ALA A 155 -18.00 7.59 -6.90
CA ALA A 155 -16.71 7.15 -6.43
C ALA A 155 -16.73 5.61 -6.43
N PRO A 156 -15.66 4.92 -6.82
CA PRO A 156 -15.57 3.51 -6.55
C PRO A 156 -15.81 3.31 -5.05
N ASP A 157 -16.69 2.37 -4.71
CA ASP A 157 -16.94 1.99 -3.33
C ASP A 157 -15.67 1.33 -2.79
N VAL A 158 -14.82 2.14 -2.17
CA VAL A 158 -13.62 1.70 -1.44
C VAL A 158 -13.97 1.30 0.00
N GLY A 159 -15.27 1.24 0.33
CA GLY A 159 -15.75 0.79 1.63
C GLY A 159 -15.31 -0.64 1.90
N GLY A 160 -14.47 -0.82 2.92
CA GLY A 160 -14.01 -2.14 3.38
C GLY A 160 -12.65 -2.59 2.86
N LEU A 161 -11.99 -1.82 1.97
CA LEU A 161 -10.60 -2.08 1.59
C LEU A 161 -9.63 -1.54 2.65
N THR A 162 -8.59 -2.30 2.93
CA THR A 162 -7.46 -1.89 3.75
C THR A 162 -6.58 -0.85 3.04
N ALA A 163 -5.77 -0.11 3.80
CA ALA A 163 -4.80 0.84 3.26
C ALA A 163 -3.85 0.21 2.21
N HIS A 164 -3.49 -1.06 2.38
CA HIS A 164 -2.63 -1.78 1.43
C HIS A 164 -3.36 -2.11 0.12
N GLU A 165 -4.59 -2.63 0.20
CA GLU A 165 -5.39 -2.93 -1.00
C GLU A 165 -5.69 -1.66 -1.80
N ARG A 166 -5.97 -0.55 -1.11
CA ARG A 166 -6.12 0.78 -1.75
C ARG A 166 -4.86 1.22 -2.46
N LEU A 167 -3.68 1.01 -1.85
CA LEU A 167 -2.40 1.32 -2.50
C LEU A 167 -2.20 0.49 -3.77
N VAL A 168 -2.43 -0.83 -3.71
CA VAL A 168 -2.27 -1.74 -4.86
C VAL A 168 -3.25 -1.37 -5.98
N ALA A 169 -4.51 -1.09 -5.65
CA ALA A 169 -5.51 -0.64 -6.61
C ALA A 169 -5.12 0.70 -7.28
N ALA A 170 -4.59 1.65 -6.52
CA ALA A 170 -4.14 2.94 -7.05
C ALA A 170 -2.91 2.79 -7.97
N LEU A 171 -1.97 1.91 -7.63
CA LEU A 171 -0.83 1.58 -8.50
C LEU A 171 -1.30 0.93 -9.80
N HIS A 172 -2.29 0.04 -9.77
CA HIS A 172 -2.89 -0.52 -10.98
C HIS A 172 -3.59 0.52 -11.84
N ALA A 173 -4.32 1.45 -11.23
CA ALA A 173 -4.95 2.56 -11.95
C ALA A 173 -3.94 3.47 -12.66
N LEU A 174 -2.70 3.53 -12.15
CA LEU A 174 -1.56 4.20 -12.79
C LEU A 174 -0.88 3.36 -13.90
N GLY A 175 -1.38 2.14 -14.18
CA GLY A 175 -0.79 1.22 -15.16
C GLY A 175 0.43 0.44 -14.65
N VAL A 176 0.74 0.52 -13.36
CA VAL A 176 1.89 -0.18 -12.77
C VAL A 176 1.62 -1.69 -12.72
N GLY A 177 2.54 -2.48 -13.28
CA GLY A 177 2.50 -3.95 -13.21
C GLY A 177 1.58 -4.65 -14.22
N GLN A 178 0.99 -3.94 -15.18
CA GLN A 178 0.21 -4.56 -16.26
C GLN A 178 1.15 -5.13 -17.35
N PRO A 179 1.09 -6.44 -17.67
CA PRO A 179 1.85 -7.00 -18.79
C PRO A 179 1.22 -6.54 -20.11
N GLY A 180 1.76 -5.47 -20.70
CA GLY A 180 1.41 -5.03 -22.06
C GLY A 180 0.77 -3.64 -22.20
N GLY A 181 1.22 -2.64 -21.45
CA GLY A 181 0.75 -1.25 -21.58
C GLY A 181 1.86 -0.25 -21.92
N SER A 182 2.65 -0.47 -22.98
CA SER A 182 3.18 0.67 -23.72
C SER A 182 2.07 1.18 -24.62
N ASP A 183 1.77 2.48 -24.52
CA ASP A 183 0.82 3.26 -25.32
C ASP A 183 -0.63 3.28 -24.78
N GLY A 184 -0.84 4.10 -23.75
CA GLY A 184 -2.18 4.41 -23.24
C GLY A 184 -2.27 5.38 -22.07
N GLY A 185 -1.29 6.28 -21.88
CA GLY A 185 -1.47 7.42 -20.98
C GLY A 185 -2.41 8.46 -21.60
N PRO A 186 -3.24 9.18 -20.82
CA PRO A 186 -4.11 10.22 -21.37
C PRO A 186 -3.27 11.30 -22.09
N PRO A 187 -3.74 11.85 -23.24
CA PRO A 187 -3.03 12.92 -23.92
C PRO A 187 -3.25 14.25 -23.18
N GLY A 188 -2.16 14.99 -22.96
CA GLY A 188 -2.22 16.45 -22.83
C GLY A 188 -2.12 17.02 -21.41
N ALA A 189 -0.90 17.13 -20.91
CA ALA A 189 -0.47 18.29 -20.13
C ALA A 189 0.95 18.66 -20.57
N ALA A 190 1.05 19.27 -21.75
CA ALA A 190 2.25 19.95 -22.17
C ALA A 190 2.54 21.09 -21.17
N ALA A 191 3.69 21.00 -20.50
CA ALA A 191 4.24 22.11 -19.74
C ALA A 191 4.56 23.27 -20.71
N PRO A 192 4.31 24.54 -20.35
CA PRO A 192 4.88 25.64 -21.10
C PRO A 192 6.40 25.68 -20.85
N ASP A 193 7.14 25.82 -21.95
CA ASP A 193 8.59 26.00 -22.02
C ASP A 193 9.09 27.08 -21.04
N LEU A 194 10.13 26.73 -20.28
CA LEU A 194 11.08 27.69 -19.72
C LEU A 194 12.49 27.23 -20.06
N THR A 195 13.11 27.98 -20.96
CA THR A 195 14.51 27.89 -21.33
C THR A 195 15.41 28.15 -20.12
N ALA A 196 16.11 27.12 -19.66
CA ALA A 196 17.31 27.23 -18.82
C ALA A 196 18.31 26.17 -19.29
N GLY A 197 19.54 26.60 -19.58
CA GLY A 197 20.62 25.76 -20.11
C GLY A 197 21.00 24.59 -19.19
N PRO A 198 21.72 23.59 -19.73
CA PRO A 198 21.91 22.32 -19.05
C PRO A 198 22.87 22.46 -17.87
N PRO A 199 22.56 21.96 -16.66
CA PRO A 199 23.62 21.55 -15.76
C PRO A 199 24.25 20.27 -16.30
N ALA A 200 25.55 20.34 -16.58
CA ALA A 200 26.36 19.18 -16.86
C ALA A 200 26.36 18.22 -15.66
N GLY A 201 26.18 16.94 -15.94
CA GLY A 201 26.48 15.84 -15.02
C GLY A 201 25.28 15.18 -14.35
N SER A 202 24.40 14.51 -15.12
CA SER A 202 23.55 13.47 -14.55
C SER A 202 24.22 12.12 -14.70
N SER A 203 24.83 11.65 -13.62
CA SER A 203 25.16 10.24 -13.44
C SER A 203 23.85 9.46 -13.43
N GLY A 204 23.45 8.96 -14.60
CA GLY A 204 22.25 8.15 -14.78
C GLY A 204 22.38 6.85 -13.99
N THR A 205 21.89 6.86 -12.76
CA THR A 205 21.64 5.62 -12.04
C THR A 205 20.31 5.12 -12.58
N ALA A 206 20.32 4.09 -13.41
CA ALA A 206 19.10 3.48 -13.92
C ALA A 206 18.20 3.15 -12.73
N ALA A 207 16.96 3.62 -12.74
CA ALA A 207 16.01 3.33 -11.69
C ALA A 207 15.88 1.80 -11.52
N PRO A 208 15.83 1.29 -10.27
CA PRO A 208 15.68 -0.15 -10.04
C PRO A 208 14.37 -0.65 -10.66
N SER A 209 14.34 -1.88 -11.16
CA SER A 209 13.10 -2.49 -11.64
C SER A 209 12.22 -2.92 -10.47
N LEU A 210 10.90 -3.01 -10.70
CA LEU A 210 9.94 -3.49 -9.69
C LEU A 210 10.27 -4.91 -9.17
N ALA A 211 10.91 -5.74 -9.99
CA ALA A 211 11.35 -7.08 -9.61
C ALA A 211 12.50 -7.10 -8.60
N ALA A 212 13.30 -6.02 -8.51
CA ALA A 212 14.40 -5.89 -7.57
C ALA A 212 13.97 -5.25 -6.23
N LEU A 213 12.80 -4.63 -6.19
CA LEU A 213 12.31 -3.92 -5.00
C LEU A 213 11.52 -4.87 -4.09
N PRO A 214 11.88 -5.00 -2.80
CA PRO A 214 11.11 -5.79 -1.86
C PRO A 214 9.76 -5.12 -1.58
N GLY A 215 8.68 -5.88 -1.77
CA GLY A 215 7.33 -5.50 -1.39
C GLY A 215 7.07 -5.70 0.11
N PRO A 216 5.89 -5.26 0.59
CA PRO A 216 5.50 -5.36 1.99
C PRO A 216 5.17 -6.80 2.41
N ALA A 217 4.74 -7.63 1.47
CA ALA A 217 4.34 -9.01 1.72
C ALA A 217 5.56 -9.92 2.00
N PRO A 218 5.72 -10.49 3.21
CA PRO A 218 6.75 -11.48 3.47
C PRO A 218 6.45 -12.76 2.69
N ARG A 219 7.46 -13.37 2.07
CA ARG A 219 7.28 -14.66 1.39
C ARG A 219 7.30 -15.78 2.43
N LEU A 220 6.18 -16.49 2.55
CA LEU A 220 6.04 -17.53 3.57
C LEU A 220 6.61 -18.86 3.09
N ARG A 221 7.20 -19.60 4.03
CA ARG A 221 7.49 -21.03 3.92
C ARG A 221 6.82 -21.76 5.06
N ALA A 222 6.41 -23.00 4.81
CA ALA A 222 5.77 -23.83 5.83
C ALA A 222 6.45 -25.20 5.94
N ARG A 223 7.01 -25.52 7.12
CA ARG A 223 7.56 -26.84 7.45
C ARG A 223 6.82 -27.40 8.66
N GLY A 224 6.28 -28.61 8.55
CA GLY A 224 5.43 -29.19 9.59
C GLY A 224 4.00 -28.64 9.60
N CYS A 225 3.52 -28.10 8.47
CA CYS A 225 2.15 -27.65 8.34
C CYS A 225 1.17 -28.82 8.51
N THR A 226 0.10 -28.59 9.27
CA THR A 226 -0.95 -29.59 9.53
C THR A 226 -2.27 -29.28 8.83
N ALA A 227 -2.31 -28.28 7.95
CA ALA A 227 -3.53 -27.81 7.29
C ALA A 227 -4.66 -27.40 8.26
N CYS A 228 -4.35 -26.96 9.48
CA CYS A 228 -5.38 -26.57 10.48
C CYS A 228 -6.16 -25.28 10.16
N GLY A 229 -5.69 -24.49 9.19
CA GLY A 229 -6.34 -23.27 8.72
C GLY A 229 -6.35 -22.09 9.71
N VAL A 230 -5.62 -22.17 10.84
CA VAL A 230 -5.56 -21.06 11.81
C VAL A 230 -4.96 -19.80 11.19
N CYS A 231 -3.91 -19.94 10.39
CA CYS A 231 -3.28 -18.82 9.69
C CYS A 231 -4.23 -18.07 8.75
N VAL A 232 -5.13 -18.80 8.07
CA VAL A 232 -6.15 -18.22 7.18
C VAL A 232 -7.15 -17.39 7.99
N ARG A 233 -7.69 -17.95 9.08
CA ARG A 233 -8.62 -17.22 9.96
C ARG A 233 -7.98 -16.04 10.68
N ALA A 234 -6.67 -16.11 10.93
CA ALA A 234 -5.90 -15.05 11.58
C ALA A 234 -5.55 -13.89 10.64
N CYS A 235 -5.66 -14.06 9.32
CA CYS A 235 -5.28 -13.05 8.35
C CYS A 235 -6.39 -11.99 8.21
N PRO A 236 -6.16 -10.74 8.65
CA PRO A 236 -7.19 -9.71 8.62
C PRO A 236 -7.54 -9.26 7.21
N THR A 237 -6.59 -9.37 6.27
CA THR A 237 -6.74 -8.94 4.88
C THR A 237 -7.17 -10.07 3.94
N GLY A 238 -7.36 -11.30 4.45
CA GLY A 238 -7.72 -12.44 3.59
C GLY A 238 -6.61 -12.92 2.64
N ALA A 239 -5.36 -12.47 2.82
CA ALA A 239 -4.21 -12.84 1.98
C ALA A 239 -3.80 -14.32 2.01
N LEU A 240 -4.40 -15.14 2.87
CA LEU A 240 -4.14 -16.58 2.96
C LEU A 240 -5.40 -17.36 2.64
N GLY A 241 -5.26 -18.41 1.82
CA GLY A 241 -6.37 -19.29 1.45
C GLY A 241 -5.96 -20.76 1.50
N VAL A 242 -6.95 -21.65 1.59
CA VAL A 242 -6.73 -23.09 1.42
C VAL A 242 -7.47 -23.57 0.19
N ARG A 243 -6.82 -24.40 -0.62
CA ARG A 243 -7.42 -25.10 -1.74
C ARG A 243 -7.29 -26.60 -1.54
N ASP A 244 -8.43 -27.28 -1.48
CA ASP A 244 -8.52 -28.73 -1.29
C ASP A 244 -8.97 -29.41 -2.59
N GLY A 245 -8.32 -30.51 -2.95
CA GLY A 245 -8.71 -31.29 -4.13
C GLY A 245 -7.81 -32.50 -4.38
N GLY A 246 -8.40 -33.63 -4.79
CA GLY A 246 -7.63 -34.82 -5.19
C GLY A 246 -6.78 -35.44 -4.08
N GLY A 247 -7.19 -35.31 -2.81
CA GLY A 247 -6.39 -35.78 -1.67
C GLY A 247 -5.20 -34.87 -1.32
N LEU A 248 -5.14 -33.68 -1.92
CA LEU A 248 -4.15 -32.65 -1.61
C LEU A 248 -4.83 -31.42 -1.02
N THR A 249 -4.17 -30.83 -0.04
CA THR A 249 -4.51 -29.52 0.51
C THR A 249 -3.33 -28.58 0.32
N THR A 250 -3.57 -27.45 -0.35
CA THR A 250 -2.57 -26.41 -0.59
C THR A 250 -2.93 -25.13 0.17
N LEU A 251 -2.03 -24.67 1.03
CA LEU A 251 -2.05 -23.32 1.59
C LEU A 251 -1.50 -22.35 0.54
N LEU A 252 -2.28 -21.34 0.20
CA LEU A 252 -1.96 -20.29 -0.76
C LEU A 252 -1.75 -18.97 -0.03
N GLN A 253 -0.85 -18.15 -0.57
CA GLN A 253 -0.64 -16.75 -0.17
C GLN A 253 -0.85 -15.87 -1.38
N ASP A 254 -1.74 -14.89 -1.27
CA ASP A 254 -1.86 -13.76 -2.19
C ASP A 254 -0.94 -12.63 -1.72
N PRO A 255 0.14 -12.31 -2.46
CA PRO A 255 1.03 -11.21 -2.11
C PRO A 255 0.38 -9.83 -2.21
N ALA A 256 -0.63 -9.64 -3.06
CA ALA A 256 -1.30 -8.35 -3.29
C ALA A 256 -2.20 -7.94 -2.12
N ALA A 257 -2.81 -8.91 -1.46
CA ALA A 257 -3.64 -8.69 -0.28
C ALA A 257 -2.82 -8.65 1.03
N CYS A 258 -1.52 -8.99 1.00
CA CYS A 258 -0.73 -9.16 2.22
C CYS A 258 -0.07 -7.84 2.68
N ASP A 259 -0.62 -7.26 3.75
CA ASP A 259 -0.10 -6.05 4.40
C ASP A 259 1.21 -6.24 5.19
N GLY A 260 1.65 -7.49 5.35
CA GLY A 260 2.85 -7.82 6.11
C GLY A 260 2.69 -7.79 7.64
N CYS A 261 1.46 -7.84 8.17
CA CYS A 261 1.20 -7.79 9.62
C CYS A 261 1.71 -9.02 10.41
N ARG A 262 2.08 -10.11 9.74
CA ARG A 262 2.73 -11.32 10.31
C ARG A 262 1.94 -12.11 11.37
N ARG A 263 0.67 -11.78 11.63
CA ARG A 263 -0.22 -12.52 12.55
C ARG A 263 -0.28 -14.03 12.28
N CYS A 264 -0.15 -14.44 11.01
CA CYS A 264 -0.13 -15.85 10.63
C CYS A 264 1.05 -16.63 11.23
N LEU A 265 2.21 -16.00 11.42
CA LEU A 265 3.39 -16.58 12.06
C LEU A 265 3.14 -16.76 13.55
N ASP A 266 2.64 -15.70 14.21
CA ASP A 266 2.47 -15.66 15.66
C ASP A 266 1.43 -16.65 16.16
N LEU A 267 0.35 -16.82 15.38
CA LEU A 267 -0.81 -17.64 15.73
C LEU A 267 -0.73 -19.08 15.17
N CYS A 268 0.34 -19.45 14.48
CA CYS A 268 0.52 -20.82 14.02
C CYS A 268 0.73 -21.76 15.23
N PRO A 269 -0.19 -22.72 15.50
CA PRO A 269 -0.09 -23.58 16.68
C PRO A 269 1.07 -24.58 16.61
N GLU A 270 1.53 -24.89 15.40
CA GLU A 270 2.65 -25.80 15.15
C GLU A 270 3.97 -25.07 14.94
N SER A 271 3.98 -23.72 15.00
CA SER A 271 5.14 -22.90 14.63
C SER A 271 5.71 -23.25 13.24
N ALA A 272 4.84 -23.70 12.34
CA ALA A 272 5.24 -24.26 11.04
C ALA A 272 5.63 -23.19 10.01
N LEU A 273 5.17 -21.95 10.18
CA LEU A 273 5.37 -20.87 9.23
C LEU A 273 6.65 -20.07 9.53
N SER A 274 7.39 -19.74 8.48
CA SER A 274 8.59 -18.89 8.54
C SER A 274 8.67 -17.94 7.34
N VAL A 275 9.51 -16.90 7.44
CA VAL A 275 9.71 -15.91 6.38
C VAL A 275 10.98 -16.23 5.59
N ASP A 276 10.86 -16.18 4.27
CA ASP A 276 11.95 -16.33 3.31
C ASP A 276 12.04 -15.09 2.41
N GLY A 277 12.47 -13.98 2.98
CA GLY A 277 12.51 -12.69 2.30
C GLY A 277 11.12 -12.09 2.04
N ALA A 278 11.04 -11.21 1.05
CA ALA A 278 9.81 -10.51 0.66
C ALA A 278 9.45 -10.84 -0.79
N TRP A 279 8.16 -10.77 -1.10
CA TRP A 279 7.69 -10.77 -2.48
C TRP A 279 8.15 -9.47 -3.16
N PRO A 280 8.75 -9.53 -4.35
CA PRO A 280 9.06 -8.32 -5.10
C PRO A 280 7.79 -7.63 -5.60
N TRP A 281 7.86 -6.32 -5.86
CA TRP A 281 6.69 -5.52 -6.21
C TRP A 281 6.00 -5.96 -7.51
N ASP A 282 6.74 -6.49 -8.48
CA ASP A 282 6.15 -7.06 -9.70
C ASP A 282 5.21 -8.23 -9.40
N ARG A 283 5.55 -9.10 -8.45
CA ARG A 283 4.72 -10.23 -8.01
C ARG A 283 3.56 -9.78 -7.10
N VAL A 284 3.78 -8.76 -6.28
CA VAL A 284 2.70 -8.12 -5.50
C VAL A 284 1.64 -7.54 -6.43
N LEU A 285 2.05 -6.86 -7.51
CA LEU A 285 1.12 -6.29 -8.47
C LEU A 285 0.53 -7.34 -9.42
N ALA A 286 1.24 -8.43 -9.73
CA ALA A 286 0.65 -9.51 -10.53
C ALA A 286 -0.59 -10.12 -9.86
N GLY A 287 -0.65 -10.14 -8.52
CA GLY A 287 -1.81 -10.64 -7.77
C GLY A 287 -2.02 -12.15 -7.89
N ASP A 288 -1.00 -12.91 -8.27
CA ASP A 288 -1.08 -14.36 -8.39
C ASP A 288 -0.90 -15.03 -7.01
N PRO A 289 -1.88 -15.79 -6.50
CA PRO A 289 -1.70 -16.55 -5.27
C PRO A 289 -0.64 -17.65 -5.46
N ALA A 290 0.36 -17.66 -4.58
CA ALA A 290 1.46 -18.62 -4.61
C ALA A 290 1.29 -19.72 -3.55
N PRO A 291 1.69 -20.98 -3.83
CA PRO A 291 1.65 -22.05 -2.85
C PRO A 291 2.72 -21.89 -1.78
N VAL A 292 2.30 -21.96 -0.51
CA VAL A 292 3.17 -21.92 0.68
C VAL A 292 3.50 -23.33 1.17
N ALA A 293 2.50 -24.21 1.17
CA ALA A 293 2.64 -25.63 1.50
C ALA A 293 1.58 -26.45 0.77
N THR A 294 1.96 -27.64 0.31
CA THR A 294 1.04 -28.66 -0.20
C THR A 294 1.23 -29.92 0.61
N LEU A 295 0.13 -30.47 1.10
CA LEU A 295 0.10 -31.64 1.98
C LEU A 295 -0.83 -32.68 1.37
N THR A 296 -0.46 -33.94 1.48
CA THR A 296 -1.39 -35.04 1.25
C THR A 296 -2.32 -35.14 2.44
N THR A 297 -3.62 -35.07 2.20
CA THR A 297 -4.64 -35.02 3.24
C THR A 297 -5.73 -36.04 2.95
N THR A 298 -6.28 -36.61 4.02
CA THR A 298 -7.45 -37.48 3.95
C THR A 298 -8.46 -37.10 5.02
N THR A 299 -9.67 -37.62 4.88
CA THR A 299 -10.76 -37.40 5.84
C THR A 299 -10.70 -38.46 6.92
N CYS A 300 -10.75 -38.06 8.19
CA CYS A 300 -10.78 -38.97 9.31
C CYS A 300 -12.08 -39.81 9.32
N ALA A 301 -11.96 -41.14 9.30
CA ALA A 301 -13.09 -42.06 9.31
C ALA A 301 -13.95 -42.02 10.59
N ARG A 302 -13.50 -41.30 11.63
CA ARG A 302 -14.24 -41.15 12.90
C ARG A 302 -14.91 -39.78 13.06
N CYS A 303 -14.20 -38.69 12.78
CA CYS A 303 -14.68 -37.33 13.06
C CYS A 303 -14.92 -36.47 11.81
N GLY A 304 -14.58 -36.97 10.61
CA GLY A 304 -14.77 -36.22 9.36
C GLY A 304 -13.80 -35.06 9.13
N THR A 305 -12.85 -34.80 10.05
CA THR A 305 -11.86 -33.73 9.87
C THR A 305 -10.79 -34.11 8.86
N LEU A 306 -10.40 -33.16 8.00
CA LEU A 306 -9.22 -33.28 7.15
C LEU A 306 -7.94 -33.27 7.99
N PHE A 307 -7.01 -34.16 7.68
CA PHE A 307 -5.72 -34.20 8.37
C PHE A 307 -4.62 -34.68 7.41
N PRO A 308 -3.37 -34.24 7.62
CA PRO A 308 -2.24 -34.69 6.82
C PRO A 308 -1.99 -36.19 7.05
N THR A 309 -1.77 -36.92 5.96
CA THR A 309 -1.43 -38.36 5.98
C THR A 309 -0.20 -38.61 5.13
N SER A 310 0.70 -39.46 5.62
CA SER A 310 1.88 -39.92 4.87
C SER A 310 1.81 -41.40 4.52
N SER A 311 0.99 -42.19 5.23
CA SER A 311 0.91 -43.64 5.04
C SER A 311 -0.53 -44.19 4.91
N GLY A 312 -1.50 -43.32 4.60
CA GLY A 312 -2.90 -43.72 4.40
C GLY A 312 -3.64 -44.03 5.71
N GLU A 313 -3.25 -43.39 6.81
CA GLU A 313 -3.93 -43.53 8.09
C GLU A 313 -5.44 -43.22 7.93
N ARG A 314 -6.29 -43.99 8.60
CA ARG A 314 -7.76 -43.78 8.57
C ARG A 314 -8.26 -42.84 9.66
N LEU A 315 -7.45 -42.51 10.65
CA LEU A 315 -7.82 -41.72 11.83
C LEU A 315 -6.85 -40.57 12.05
N CYS A 316 -7.38 -39.37 12.29
CA CYS A 316 -6.55 -38.20 12.61
C CYS A 316 -5.80 -38.37 13.96
N PRO A 317 -4.71 -37.60 14.19
CA PRO A 317 -3.91 -37.71 15.42
C PRO A 317 -4.74 -37.61 16.71
N VAL A 318 -5.73 -36.71 16.74
CA VAL A 318 -6.63 -36.53 17.90
C VAL A 318 -7.51 -37.76 18.12
N CYS A 319 -8.10 -38.33 17.06
CA CYS A 319 -8.94 -39.51 17.16
C CYS A 319 -8.16 -40.75 17.57
N THR A 320 -6.92 -40.88 17.09
CA THR A 320 -5.98 -41.94 17.47
C THR A 320 -5.58 -41.80 18.94
N PHE A 321 -5.24 -40.59 19.40
CA PHE A 321 -4.93 -40.32 20.80
C PHE A 321 -6.11 -40.67 21.72
N ARG A 322 -7.32 -40.17 21.42
CA ARG A 322 -8.53 -40.47 22.23
C ARG A 322 -8.89 -41.96 22.26
N ARG A 323 -8.51 -42.75 21.26
CA ARG A 323 -8.70 -44.21 21.28
C ARG A 323 -7.70 -44.90 22.20
N ARG A 324 -6.45 -44.45 22.22
CA ARG A 324 -5.38 -45.01 23.07
C ARG A 324 -5.49 -44.55 24.53
N SER A 325 -6.00 -43.34 24.75
CA SER A 325 -6.11 -42.70 26.06
C SER A 325 -7.51 -42.08 26.24
N PRO A 326 -8.55 -42.87 26.55
CA PRO A 326 -9.94 -42.39 26.62
C PRO A 326 -10.16 -41.25 27.61
N PHE A 327 -9.43 -41.27 28.74
CA PHE A 327 -9.48 -40.25 29.79
C PHE A 327 -8.26 -39.31 29.78
N GLY A 328 -7.39 -39.41 28.77
CA GLY A 328 -6.19 -38.59 28.67
C GLY A 328 -6.48 -37.20 28.13
N SER A 329 -5.80 -36.19 28.66
CA SER A 329 -5.72 -34.85 28.09
C SER A 329 -4.35 -34.65 27.44
N ALA A 330 -4.34 -34.15 26.20
CA ALA A 330 -3.14 -33.65 25.56
C ALA A 330 -3.27 -32.15 25.41
N LEU A 331 -2.31 -31.41 25.96
CA LEU A 331 -2.20 -29.98 25.67
C LEU A 331 -1.75 -29.80 24.22
N PRO A 332 -2.36 -28.89 23.46
CA PRO A 332 -1.82 -28.44 22.18
C PRO A 332 -0.36 -28.04 22.37
N ARG A 333 0.52 -28.31 21.39
CA ARG A 333 1.96 -27.98 21.45
C ARG A 333 2.25 -26.47 21.34
N VAL A 334 1.32 -25.63 21.77
CA VAL A 334 1.45 -24.18 21.69
C VAL A 334 2.48 -23.73 22.73
N GLY A 335 3.70 -23.41 22.29
CA GLY A 335 4.63 -22.59 23.06
C GLY A 335 5.79 -23.27 23.78
N ALA A 336 6.15 -24.52 23.50
CA ALA A 336 7.31 -25.16 24.15
C ALA A 336 8.67 -24.50 23.80
N ASP A 337 8.76 -23.78 22.68
CA ASP A 337 10.03 -23.23 22.16
C ASP A 337 10.15 -21.70 22.24
N ARG A 338 9.25 -20.99 22.96
CA ARG A 338 9.32 -19.51 23.11
C ARG A 338 9.98 -19.04 24.41
N VAL A 339 10.59 -19.96 25.17
CA VAL A 339 11.43 -19.64 26.35
C VAL A 339 12.86 -20.08 26.04
N GLY A 340 13.58 -19.22 25.33
CA GLY A 340 15.00 -19.38 24.98
C GLY A 340 15.59 -18.05 24.59
#